data_AF-A0A959KUV7-F1
#
_entry.id   AF-A0A959KUV7-F1
#
_cell.length_a   1.000
_cell.length_b   1.000
_cell.length_c   1.000
_cell.angle_alpha   90.00
_cell.angle_beta   90.00
_cell.angle_gamma   90.00
#
_symmetry.space_group_name_H-M   'P 1'
#
loop_
_entity.id
_entity.type
_entity.pdbx_description
1 polymer ?
#
loop_
_entity_poly.entity_id
_entity_poly.type
_entity_poly.pdbx_seq_one_letter_code
_entity_poly.pdbx_strand_id
1 'polypeptide(L)' 'EDALQWSVSFHHAQKDDEFKLVFDQNYIDGEQVGVGEVYAAYYKNASNEYYAIWYGKEKYAGYYDLEGRPMKKGFL' A
#
# COMPACT_ATOMS: atom_id res chain seq x y z
N GLU A 1 5.17 11.93 -10.33
CA GLU A 1 5.16 12.80 -9.13
C GLU A 1 3.84 12.55 -8.40
N ASP A 2 3.86 12.47 -7.06
CA ASP A 2 2.70 12.25 -6.16
C ASP A 2 2.08 10.85 -5.97
N ALA A 3 2.88 9.77 -5.90
CA ALA A 3 2.36 8.45 -5.49
C ALA A 3 2.73 8.03 -4.04
N LEU A 4 3.67 8.72 -3.39
CA LEU A 4 4.20 8.31 -2.08
C LEU A 4 4.27 9.45 -1.05
N GLN A 5 3.63 10.59 -1.34
CA GLN A 5 3.57 11.74 -0.44
C GLN A 5 2.43 11.59 0.57
N TRP A 6 2.36 10.46 1.27
CA TRP A 6 1.69 10.26 2.56
C TRP A 6 2.21 8.93 3.11
N SER A 7 2.96 8.92 4.22
CA SER A 7 2.40 9.04 5.56
C SER A 7 1.57 7.84 6.03
N VAL A 8 2.04 6.62 5.75
CA VAL A 8 2.17 5.68 6.88
C VAL A 8 3.22 6.28 7.79
N SER A 9 2.78 7.14 8.70
CA SER A 9 3.61 7.68 9.77
C SER A 9 3.97 6.51 10.68
N PHE A 10 4.99 5.75 10.31
CA PHE A 10 5.59 4.70 11.13
C PHE A 10 6.09 5.24 12.49
N HIS A 11 6.07 6.56 12.68
CA HIS A 11 6.31 7.22 13.97
C HIS A 11 5.39 6.75 15.10
N HIS A 12 4.20 6.20 14.81
CA HIS A 12 3.29 5.64 15.82
C HIS A 12 3.18 4.12 15.79
N ALA A 13 3.97 3.42 14.96
CA ALA A 13 3.96 1.96 14.94
C ALA A 13 4.34 1.43 16.33
N GLN A 14 3.41 0.72 16.96
CA GLN A 14 3.62 0.12 18.27
C GLN A 14 4.37 -1.20 18.11
N LYS A 15 5.02 -1.63 19.20
CA LYS A 15 5.57 -2.98 19.28
C LYS A 15 4.41 -3.97 19.09
N ASP A 16 4.52 -4.84 18.08
CA ASP A 16 3.53 -5.81 17.57
C ASP A 16 2.67 -5.37 16.37
N ASP A 17 2.81 -4.12 15.88
CA ASP A 17 2.20 -3.73 14.60
C ASP A 17 2.92 -4.41 13.43
N GLU A 18 2.16 -5.01 12.51
CA GLU A 18 2.69 -5.69 11.33
C GLU A 18 2.28 -4.96 10.06
N PHE A 19 3.22 -4.72 9.15
CA PHE A 19 2.93 -4.17 7.83
C PHE A 19 3.51 -5.06 6.74
N LYS A 20 2.76 -5.25 5.65
CA LYS A 20 3.24 -5.95 4.45
C LYS A 20 2.88 -5.12 3.24
N LEU A 21 3.82 -5.01 2.30
CA LEU A 21 3.65 -4.25 1.06
C LEU A 21 4.03 -5.14 -0.11
N VAL A 22 3.21 -5.11 -1.16
CA VAL A 22 3.49 -5.74 -2.45
C VAL A 22 3.61 -4.61 -3.45
N PHE A 23 4.80 -4.42 -4.02
CA PHE A 23 5.12 -3.31 -4.90
C PHE A 23 6.13 -3.73 -5.96
N ASP A 24 6.20 -2.99 -7.06
CA ASP A 24 7.24 -3.18 -8.05
C ASP A 24 8.58 -2.60 -7.59
N GLN A 25 9.64 -3.38 -7.73
CA GLN A 25 10.99 -2.90 -7.56
C GLN A 25 11.70 -2.93 -8.91
N ASN A 26 12.12 -1.76 -9.37
CA ASN A 26 12.75 -1.60 -10.68
C ASN A 26 14.26 -1.81 -10.56
N TYR A 27 14.80 -2.60 -11.49
CA TYR A 27 16.22 -2.90 -11.57
C TYR A 27 16.75 -2.65 -12.99
N ILE A 28 17.97 -2.15 -13.10
CA ILE A 28 18.74 -2.08 -14.34
C ILE A 28 20.08 -2.75 -14.06
N ASP A 29 20.44 -3.75 -14.87
CA ASP A 29 21.67 -4.53 -14.71
C ASP A 29 21.89 -5.11 -13.28
N GLY A 30 20.79 -5.41 -12.58
CA GLY A 30 20.83 -5.92 -11.21
C GLY A 30 20.96 -4.86 -10.12
N GLU A 31 21.12 -3.59 -10.47
CA GLU A 31 21.09 -2.46 -9.53
C GLU A 31 19.67 -1.94 -9.36
N GLN A 32 19.25 -1.71 -8.12
CA GLN A 32 17.95 -1.13 -7.81
C GLN A 32 17.94 0.34 -8.24
N VAL A 33 17.06 0.67 -9.20
CA VAL A 33 16.95 2.03 -9.74
C VAL A 33 15.71 2.77 -9.26
N GLY A 34 14.75 2.07 -8.67
CA GLY A 34 13.57 2.71 -8.12
C GLY A 34 12.50 1.73 -7.63
N VAL A 35 11.42 2.33 -7.15
CA VAL A 35 10.21 1.64 -6.72
C VAL A 35 9.09 2.09 -7.66
N GLY A 36 8.34 1.12 -8.17
CA GLY A 36 7.19 1.31 -9.06
C GLY A 36 5.89 1.42 -8.28
N GLU A 37 4.84 0.79 -8.82
CA GLU A 37 3.49 0.88 -8.27
C GLU A 37 3.31 -0.06 -7.06
N VAL A 38 2.48 0.34 -6.09
CA VAL A 38 2.10 -0.51 -4.95
C VAL A 38 0.82 -1.25 -5.32
N TYR A 39 0.89 -2.57 -5.36
CA TYR A 39 -0.26 -3.44 -5.69
C TYR A 39 -1.10 -3.78 -4.47
N ALA A 40 -0.48 -3.95 -3.31
CA ALA A 40 -1.21 -4.23 -2.09
C ALA A 40 -0.47 -3.72 -0.86
N ALA A 41 -1.23 -3.32 0.14
CA ALA A 41 -0.75 -2.99 1.46
C ALA A 41 -1.59 -3.73 2.51
N TYR A 42 -0.91 -4.18 3.55
CA TYR A 42 -1.50 -4.75 4.74
C TYR A 42 -0.93 -4.03 5.94
N TYR A 43 -1.81 -3.67 6.86
CA TYR A 43 -1.44 -3.10 8.14
C TYR A 43 -2.26 -3.75 9.24
N LYS A 44 -1.59 -4.28 10.25
CA LYS A 44 -2.21 -4.83 11.45
C LYS A 44 -1.76 -4.02 12.63
N ASN A 45 -2.73 -3.53 13.38
CA ASN A 45 -2.52 -3.04 14.74
C ASN A 45 -3.04 -4.06 15.76
N ALA A 46 -2.86 -3.76 17.05
CA ALA A 46 -3.23 -4.65 18.16
C ALA A 46 -4.67 -5.23 18.11
N SER A 47 -5.61 -4.59 17.40
CA SER A 47 -7.02 -5.02 17.37
C SER A 47 -7.62 -5.15 15.97
N ASN A 48 -6.99 -4.59 14.93
CA ASN A 48 -7.59 -4.47 13.61
C ASN A 48 -6.58 -4.77 12.51
N GLU A 49 -7.08 -5.39 11.45
CA GLU A 49 -6.35 -5.66 10.22
C GLU A 49 -6.94 -4.83 9.08
N TYR A 50 -6.07 -4.15 8.36
CA TYR A 50 -6.40 -3.31 7.23
C TYR A 50 -5.72 -3.88 5.99
N TYR A 51 -6.52 -4.03 4.93
CA TYR A 51 -6.07 -4.52 3.64
C TYR A 51 -6.43 -3.48 2.59
N ALA A 52 -5.46 -3.13 1.75
CA ALA A 52 -5.63 -2.27 0.60
C ALA A 52 -5.08 -3.01 -0.61
N ILE A 53 -5.94 -3.32 -1.57
CA ILE A 53 -5.58 -4.04 -2.80
C ILE A 53 -5.89 -3.13 -3.98
N TRP A 54 -4.87 -2.83 -4.78
CA TRP A 54 -5.00 -2.06 -6.00
C TRP A 54 -5.74 -2.89 -7.06
N TYR A 55 -6.78 -2.28 -7.64
CA TYR A 55 -7.50 -2.82 -8.78
C TYR A 55 -7.56 -1.75 -9.86
N GLY A 56 -6.97 -2.04 -11.02
CA GLY A 56 -6.71 -1.04 -12.07
C GLY A 56 -7.58 -1.13 -13.32
N LYS A 57 -8.70 -1.87 -13.33
CA LYS A 57 -9.50 -2.01 -14.55
C LYS A 57 -10.45 -0.82 -14.79
N GLU A 58 -10.11 -0.05 -15.81
CA GLU A 58 -10.94 0.99 -16.44
C GLU A 58 -11.51 2.01 -15.42
N LYS A 59 -12.84 2.04 -15.27
CA LYS A 59 -13.57 2.98 -14.41
C LYS A 59 -13.40 2.70 -12.91
N TYR A 60 -12.90 1.52 -12.56
CA TYR A 60 -12.80 1.04 -11.18
C TYR A 60 -11.34 1.06 -10.68
N ALA A 61 -10.51 1.94 -11.24
CA ALA A 61 -9.14 2.12 -10.79
C ALA A 61 -9.12 2.69 -9.35
N GLY A 62 -8.64 1.89 -8.39
CA GLY A 62 -8.58 2.29 -6.98
C GLY A 62 -8.09 1.20 -6.05
N TYR A 63 -7.93 1.55 -4.78
CA TYR A 63 -7.66 0.59 -3.72
C TYR A 63 -8.98 0.09 -3.12
N TYR A 64 -9.04 -1.19 -2.83
CA TYR A 64 -10.21 -1.87 -2.29
C TYR A 64 -9.81 -2.70 -1.08
N ASP A 65 -10.73 -2.86 -0.13
CA ASP A 65 -10.56 -3.80 0.97
C ASP A 65 -10.96 -5.24 0.55
N LEU A 66 -10.82 -6.23 1.44
CA LEU A 66 -11.15 -7.64 1.17
C LEU A 66 -12.63 -7.89 0.85
N GLU A 67 -13.53 -7.04 1.32
CA GLU A 67 -14.96 -7.06 1.01
C GLU A 67 -15.30 -6.34 -0.31
N GLY A 68 -14.29 -5.77 -1.00
CA GLY A 68 -14.46 -5.08 -2.26
C GLY A 68 -15.03 -3.66 -2.14
N ARG A 69 -14.98 -3.03 -0.96
CA ARG A 69 -15.40 -1.64 -0.79
C ARG A 69 -14.25 -0.72 -1.20
N PRO A 70 -14.53 0.36 -1.95
CA PRO A 70 -13.50 1.28 -2.37
C PRO A 70 -12.94 2.03 -1.15
N MET A 71 -11.62 2.00 -0.99
CA MET A 71 -10.92 2.83 -0.01
C MET A 71 -10.89 4.27 -0.53
N LYS A 72 -11.33 5.22 0.31
CA LYS A 72 -11.20 6.65 -0.03
C LYS A 72 -9.71 6.99 -0.16
N LYS A 73 -9.40 7.80 -1.17
CA LYS A 73 -8.07 8.12 -1.72
C LYS A 73 -7.07 8.83 -0.78
N GLY A 74 -7.17 8.64 0.54
CA GLY A 74 -6.32 9.30 1.54
C GLY A 74 -6.14 8.48 2.82
N PHE A 75 -6.03 7.16 2.69
CA PHE A 75 -5.87 6.25 3.84
C PHE A 75 -4.58 5.41 3.83
N LEU A 76 -3.64 5.73 2.94
CA LEU A 76 -2.25 5.28 3.04
C LEU A 76 -1.39 6.49 3.32
#